data_AF-A0A8G2EAG0-F1
#
_entry.id   AF-A0A8G2EAG0-F1
#
_cell.length_a   1.000
_cell.length_b   1.000
_cell.length_c   1.000
_cell.angle_alpha   90.00
_cell.angle_beta   90.00
_cell.angle_gamma   90.00
#
_symmetry.space_group_name_H-M   'P 1'
#
loop_
_entity.id
_entity.type
_entity.pdbx_description
1 polymer ?
#
loop_
_entity_poly.entity_id
_entity_poly.type
_entity_poly.pdbx_seq_one_letter_code
_entity_poly.pdbx_strand_id
1 'polypeptide(L)' 'MTLFEILKQQFKTNTAIGKRFPRKGKPRSSQAVGKWEMRGVPEDVAILCHLDSKIPYTHPGISNGSNEV' A
#
# COMPACT_ATOMS: atom_id res chain seq x y z
N MET A 1 2.82 4.04 13.01
CA MET A 1 2.61 2.81 12.22
C MET A 1 3.03 3.09 10.78
N THR A 2 3.86 2.24 10.19
CA THR A 2 4.30 2.33 8.79
C THR A 2 3.16 1.88 7.86
N LEU A 3 3.23 2.25 6.57
CA LEU A 3 2.25 1.75 5.58
C LEU A 3 2.24 0.22 5.54
N PHE A 4 3.42 -0.43 5.62
CA PHE A 4 3.48 -1.88 5.63
C PHE A 4 2.71 -2.48 6.82
N GLU A 5 2.84 -1.92 8.01
CA GLU A 5 2.12 -2.38 9.20
C GLU A 5 0.59 -2.18 9.07
N ILE A 6 0.14 -1.05 8.52
CA ILE A 6 -1.29 -0.81 8.22
C ILE A 6 -1.83 -1.90 7.30
N LEU A 7 -1.13 -2.16 6.19
CA LEU A 7 -1.51 -3.20 5.23
C LEU A 7 -1.49 -4.60 5.87
N LYS A 8 -0.52 -4.87 6.74
CA LYS A 8 -0.43 -6.14 7.45
C LYS A 8 -1.60 -6.35 8.39
N GLN A 9 -2.03 -5.32 9.13
CA GLN A 9 -3.19 -5.39 10.00
C GLN A 9 -4.50 -5.58 9.22
N GLN A 10 -4.63 -4.94 8.07
CA GLN A 10 -5.85 -5.00 7.25
C GLN A 10 -5.98 -6.33 6.49
N PHE A 11 -4.93 -6.75 5.77
CA PHE A 11 -4.97 -7.91 4.88
C PHE A 11 -4.46 -9.21 5.52
N LYS A 12 -3.91 -9.14 6.75
CA LYS A 12 -3.40 -10.23 7.59
C LYS A 12 -2.15 -10.95 7.03
N THR A 13 -2.08 -11.20 5.74
CA THR A 13 -1.01 -11.99 5.10
C THR A 13 -0.32 -11.23 3.98
N ASN A 14 0.98 -11.49 3.78
CA ASN A 14 1.75 -10.88 2.69
C ASN A 14 1.22 -11.31 1.32
N THR A 15 0.70 -12.54 1.22
CA THR A 15 0.03 -13.05 0.02
C THR A 15 -1.22 -12.25 -0.32
N ALA A 16 -2.07 -11.92 0.67
CA ALA A 16 -3.27 -11.12 0.44
C ALA A 16 -2.92 -9.69 0.00
N ILE A 17 -1.92 -9.07 0.63
CA ILE A 17 -1.38 -7.75 0.21
C ILE A 17 -0.91 -7.83 -1.26
N GLY A 18 -0.13 -8.86 -1.60
CA GLY A 18 0.40 -9.01 -2.97
C GLY A 18 -0.67 -9.24 -4.03
N LYS A 19 -1.80 -9.85 -3.67
CA LYS A 19 -2.99 -9.97 -4.54
C LYS A 19 -3.74 -8.65 -4.67
N ARG A 20 -3.88 -7.88 -3.58
CA ARG A 20 -4.56 -6.57 -3.60
C ARG A 20 -3.81 -5.54 -4.45
N PHE A 21 -2.48 -5.60 -4.42
CA PHE A 21 -1.59 -4.70 -5.15
C PHE A 21 -0.77 -5.48 -6.17
N PRO A 22 -1.33 -5.86 -7.33
CA PRO A 22 -0.57 -6.49 -8.40
C PRO A 22 0.38 -5.49 -9.09
N ARG A 23 1.45 -6.00 -9.69
CA ARG A 23 2.33 -5.24 -10.58
C ARG A 23 2.13 -5.74 -12.01
N LYS A 24 1.68 -4.86 -12.91
CA LYS A 24 1.35 -5.22 -14.31
C LYS A 24 0.36 -6.41 -14.41
N GLY A 25 -0.71 -6.38 -13.61
CA GLY A 25 -1.73 -7.43 -13.59
C GLY A 25 -1.33 -8.73 -12.90
N LYS A 26 -0.06 -8.89 -12.47
CA LYS A 26 0.40 -10.08 -11.74
C LYS A 26 0.50 -9.81 -10.24
N PRO A 27 -0.05 -10.67 -9.37
CA PRO A 27 0.11 -10.55 -7.93
C PRO A 27 1.59 -10.51 -7.54
N ARG A 28 1.92 -9.67 -6.56
CA ARG A 28 3.26 -9.66 -5.96
C ARG A 28 3.42 -10.89 -5.06
N SER A 29 4.62 -11.49 -5.05
CA SER A 29 4.87 -12.66 -4.20
C SER A 29 4.93 -12.28 -2.72
N SER A 30 4.58 -13.22 -1.84
CA SER A 30 4.66 -13.05 -0.38
C SER A 30 6.06 -12.64 0.09
N GLN A 31 7.10 -13.20 -0.53
CA GLN A 31 8.50 -12.85 -0.26
C GLN A 31 8.83 -11.41 -0.69
N ALA A 32 8.33 -10.96 -1.84
CA ALA A 32 8.55 -9.58 -2.29
C ALA A 32 7.87 -8.57 -1.36
N VAL A 33 6.66 -8.87 -0.91
CA VAL A 33 5.92 -8.05 0.06
C VAL A 33 6.60 -8.05 1.42
N GLY A 34 7.14 -9.18 1.88
CA GLY A 34 7.87 -9.24 3.15
C GLY A 34 9.09 -8.32 3.21
N LYS A 35 9.72 -8.03 2.07
CA LYS A 35 10.85 -7.09 2.00
C LYS A 35 10.43 -5.62 2.21
N TRP A 36 9.14 -5.29 2.10
CA TRP A 36 8.66 -3.92 2.28
C TRP A 36 8.78 -3.41 3.71
N GLU A 37 8.79 -4.32 4.69
CA GLU A 37 9.02 -3.99 6.10
C GLU A 37 10.33 -3.23 6.28
N MET A 38 11.40 -3.71 5.65
CA MET A 38 12.73 -3.11 5.74
C MET A 38 13.00 -2.07 4.64
N ARG A 39 12.47 -2.29 3.43
CA ARG A 39 12.80 -1.48 2.24
C ARG A 39 11.80 -0.36 1.94
N GLY A 40 10.70 -0.28 2.70
CA GLY A 40 9.57 0.56 2.39
C GLY A 40 8.63 -0.06 1.37
N VAL A 41 7.38 0.40 1.42
CA VAL A 41 6.34 0.04 0.44
C VAL A 41 6.61 0.81 -0.87
N PRO A 42 6.53 0.17 -2.05
CA PRO A 42 6.73 0.84 -3.32
C PRO A 42 5.80 2.06 -3.51
N GLU A 43 6.31 3.11 -4.16
CA GLU A 43 5.58 4.36 -4.39
C GLU A 43 4.23 4.15 -5.07
N ASP A 44 4.17 3.30 -6.10
CA ASP A 44 2.93 3.00 -6.81
C ASP A 44 1.85 2.42 -5.88
N VAL A 45 2.27 1.63 -4.88
CA VAL A 45 1.37 1.08 -3.87
C VAL A 45 1.00 2.14 -2.83
N ALA A 46 1.94 2.99 -2.42
CA ALA A 46 1.69 4.07 -1.48
C ALA A 46 0.64 5.06 -2.01
N ILE A 47 0.74 5.45 -3.28
CA ILE A 47 -0.26 6.30 -3.94
C ILE A 47 -1.63 5.62 -3.95
N LEU A 48 -1.69 4.33 -4.34
CA LEU A 48 -2.95 3.58 -4.33
C LEU A 48 -3.57 3.48 -2.93
N CYS A 49 -2.74 3.36 -1.89
CA CYS A 49 -3.21 3.33 -0.51
C CYS A 49 -3.76 4.68 -0.06
N HIS A 50 -3.13 5.78 -0.49
CA HIS A 50 -3.61 7.13 -0.18
C HIS A 50 -4.97 7.44 -0.81
N LEU A 51 -5.22 6.90 -2.01
CA LEU A 51 -6.50 7.05 -2.71
C LEU A 51 -7.63 6.13 -2.17
N ASP A 52 -7.28 5.08 -1.43
CA ASP A 52 -8.25 4.14 -0.87
C ASP A 52 -8.66 4.56 0.54
N SER A 53 -9.86 5.15 0.67
CA SER A 53 -10.43 5.59 1.95
C SER A 53 -10.53 4.50 3.03
N LYS A 54 -10.44 3.22 2.67
CA LYS A 54 -10.45 2.09 3.62
C LYS A 54 -9.07 1.83 4.21
N ILE A 55 -8.01 2.45 3.69
CA ILE A 55 -6.64 2.31 4.14
C ILE A 55 -6.26 3.62 4.83
N PRO A 56 -6.05 3.64 6.16
CA PRO A 56 -5.77 4.87 6.89
C PRO A 56 -4.31 5.32 6.66
N TYR A 57 -4.00 5.75 5.44
CA TYR A 57 -2.66 6.18 5.03
C TYR A 57 -2.70 7.51 4.26
N THR A 58 -1.88 8.46 4.70
CA THR A 58 -1.68 9.74 4.00
C THR A 58 -0.28 9.76 3.41
N HIS A 59 -0.18 9.98 2.10
CA HIS A 59 1.10 10.02 1.42
C HIS A 59 1.87 11.31 1.76
N PRO A 60 3.12 11.24 2.24
CA PRO A 60 3.93 12.43 2.41
C PRO A 60 4.23 13.02 1.02
N GLY A 61 3.83 14.26 0.76
CA GLY A 61 4.05 14.93 -0.52
C GLY A 61 2.87 14.90 -1.51
N ILE A 62 1.82 14.13 -1.22
CA ILE A 62 0.52 14.33 -1.88
C ILE A 62 -0.37 15.00 -0.85
N SER A 63 -0.40 16.33 -0.89
CA SER A 63 -1.49 17.07 -0.25
C SER A 63 -2.77 16.57 -0.91
N ASN A 64 -3.73 16.08 -0.11
CA ASN A 64 -5.09 15.85 -0.58
C ASN A 64 -5.57 17.18 -1.14
N GLY A 65 -5.37 17.40 -2.44
CA GLY A 65 -6.05 18.43 -3.20
C GLY A 65 -7.49 18.01 -3.16
N SER A 66 -8.21 18.50 -2.15
CA SER A 66 -9.63 18.71 -2.23
C SER A 66 -9.87 19.36 -3.58
N ASN A 67 -10.36 18.56 -4.54
CA ASN A 67 -11.12 19.06 -5.66
C ASN A 67 -12.37 19.71 -5.03
N GLU A 68 -12.21 20.95 -4.60
CA GLU A 68 -13.32 21.86 -4.42
C GLU A 68 -13.84 22.17 -5.82
N VAL A 69 -14.91 21.47 -6.20
CA VAL A 69 -15.77 21.82 -7.33
C VAL A 69 -16.68 22.96 -6.96
#